data_AF-A0A6A7RWD8-F1
#
_entry.id   AF-A0A6A7RWD8-F1
#
_cell.length_a   1.000
_cell.length_b   1.000
_cell.length_c   1.000
_cell.angle_alpha   90.00
_cell.angle_beta   90.00
_cell.angle_gamma   90.00
#
_symmetry.space_group_name_H-M   'P 1'
#
loop_
_entity.id
_entity.type
_entity.pdbx_description
1 polymer ?
#
loop_
_entity_poly.entity_id
_entity_poly.type
_entity_poly.pdbx_seq_one_letter_code
_entity_poly.pdbx_strand_id
1 'polypeptide(L)'
;MNENTTSPVCDDLDEAPFWSSDDFEQAAHRVGLQSVPTKKQKINITLDPDVVAWFKQQAGARGYQTLINAALREAMQKKTIEEILRRVIREELHSA
;
A
#
# COMPACT_ATOMS: atom_id res chain seq x y z
N MET A 1 -5.82 7.84 -49.82
CA MET A 1 -6.51 6.57 -49.52
C MET A 1 -7.18 6.76 -48.20
N ASN A 2 -8.50 6.81 -48.24
CA ASN A 2 -9.42 7.13 -47.17
C ASN A 2 -10.19 5.84 -46.89
N GLU A 3 -9.87 5.19 -45.77
CA GLU A 3 -10.51 3.93 -45.38
C GLU A 3 -11.03 4.07 -43.94
N ASN A 4 -12.19 4.72 -43.80
CA ASN A 4 -13.35 4.14 -43.13
C ASN A 4 -13.08 3.45 -41.78
N THR A 5 -12.83 4.19 -40.70
CA THR A 5 -13.08 3.67 -39.35
C THR A 5 -14.57 3.76 -39.05
N THR A 6 -15.35 2.88 -39.69
CA THR A 6 -16.67 2.51 -39.19
C THR A 6 -16.43 1.64 -37.98
N SER A 7 -16.52 2.21 -36.78
CA SER A 7 -16.65 1.41 -35.57
C SER A 7 -17.94 0.61 -35.69
N PRO A 8 -17.92 -0.74 -35.71
CA PRO A 8 -19.14 -1.47 -35.48
C PRO A 8 -19.47 -1.25 -33.99
N VAL A 9 -20.51 -0.47 -33.73
CA VAL A 9 -21.31 -0.69 -32.53
C VAL A 9 -21.72 -2.15 -32.60
N CYS A 10 -21.15 -2.96 -31.71
CA CYS A 10 -21.48 -4.37 -31.57
C CYS A 10 -22.90 -4.43 -30.99
N ASP A 11 -23.87 -4.81 -31.82
CA ASP A 11 -25.30 -4.92 -31.48
C ASP A 11 -25.64 -6.26 -30.81
N ASP A 12 -24.63 -7.09 -30.51
CA ASP A 12 -24.78 -8.35 -29.80
C ASP A 12 -24.41 -8.16 -28.32
N LEU A 13 -25.41 -7.91 -27.48
CA LEU A 13 -25.28 -7.67 -26.03
C LEU A 13 -24.66 -8.84 -25.23
N ASP A 14 -24.40 -9.98 -25.89
CA ASP A 14 -23.84 -11.20 -25.29
C ASP A 14 -22.40 -11.49 -25.76
N GLU A 15 -21.88 -10.73 -26.74
CA GLU A 15 -20.50 -10.87 -27.21
C GLU A 15 -19.58 -10.07 -26.29
N ALA A 16 -18.77 -10.76 -25.48
CA ALA A 16 -17.79 -10.10 -24.62
C ALA A 16 -16.79 -9.29 -25.48
N PRO A 17 -16.50 -8.03 -25.13
CA PRO A 17 -15.61 -7.20 -25.93
C PRO A 17 -14.20 -7.79 -25.95
N PHE A 18 -13.54 -7.64 -27.10
CA PHE A 18 -12.13 -8.00 -27.23
C PHE A 18 -11.28 -7.08 -26.35
N TRP A 19 -10.54 -7.65 -25.38
CA TRP A 19 -9.67 -6.88 -24.50
C TRP A 19 -8.49 -6.28 -25.29
N SER A 20 -8.37 -4.96 -25.27
CA SER A 20 -7.22 -4.23 -25.82
C SER A 20 -6.11 -4.10 -24.77
N SER A 21 -4.89 -3.78 -25.20
CA SER A 21 -3.78 -3.53 -24.25
C SER A 21 -4.08 -2.35 -23.31
N ASP A 22 -4.81 -1.34 -23.78
CA ASP A 22 -5.20 -0.15 -23.01
C ASP A 22 -6.18 -0.51 -21.87
N ASP A 23 -7.01 -1.55 -22.07
CA ASP A 23 -7.91 -2.07 -21.01
C ASP A 23 -7.12 -2.69 -19.86
N PHE A 24 -5.96 -3.30 -20.14
CA PHE A 24 -5.09 -3.87 -19.11
C PHE A 24 -4.35 -2.81 -18.31
N GLU A 25 -4.03 -1.65 -18.89
CA GLU A 25 -3.40 -0.54 -18.17
C GLU A 25 -4.35 0.06 -17.12
N GLN A 26 -5.66 0.08 -17.41
CA GLN A 26 -6.70 0.57 -16.52
C GLN A 26 -7.21 -0.49 -15.54
N ALA A 27 -6.79 -1.76 -15.68
CA ALA A 27 -7.28 -2.85 -14.88
C ALA A 27 -6.84 -2.74 -13.40
N ALA A 28 -7.82 -2.63 -12.50
CA ALA A 28 -7.59 -2.66 -11.06
C ALA A 28 -7.57 -4.11 -10.54
N HIS A 29 -6.44 -4.53 -9.99
CA HIS A 29 -6.32 -5.88 -9.42
C HIS A 29 -7.18 -6.03 -8.15
N ARG A 30 -8.19 -6.89 -8.24
CA ARG A 30 -9.15 -7.20 -7.17
C ARG A 30 -9.21 -8.70 -6.94
N VAL A 31 -9.30 -9.11 -5.67
CA VAL A 31 -9.53 -10.52 -5.29
C VAL A 31 -10.82 -10.57 -4.48
N GLY A 32 -11.80 -11.35 -4.93
CA GLY A 32 -13.12 -11.41 -4.28
C GLY A 32 -13.84 -10.06 -4.19
N LEU A 33 -13.74 -9.24 -5.25
CA LEU A 33 -14.25 -7.85 -5.32
C LEU A 33 -13.60 -6.85 -4.35
N GLN A 34 -12.64 -7.27 -3.53
CA GLN A 34 -11.91 -6.38 -2.63
C GLN A 34 -10.64 -5.84 -3.28
N SER A 35 -10.37 -4.55 -3.05
CA SER A 35 -9.11 -3.92 -3.44
C SER A 35 -7.97 -4.63 -2.72
N VAL A 36 -7.01 -5.17 -3.47
CA VAL A 36 -5.86 -5.83 -2.86
C VAL A 36 -4.97 -4.77 -2.22
N PRO A 37 -4.58 -4.92 -0.94
CA PRO A 37 -3.71 -3.95 -0.28
C PRO A 37 -2.45 -3.75 -1.11
N THR A 38 -2.07 -2.48 -1.25
CA THR A 38 -0.93 -2.00 -2.03
C THR A 38 0.28 -2.90 -1.81
N LYS A 39 0.88 -3.36 -2.92
CA LYS A 39 2.10 -4.17 -2.89
C LYS A 39 3.15 -3.44 -2.04
N LYS A 40 3.80 -4.16 -1.13
CA LYS A 40 4.91 -3.63 -0.32
C LYS A 40 5.88 -2.87 -1.22
N GLN A 41 6.13 -1.60 -0.92
CA GLN A 41 7.12 -0.83 -1.66
C GLN A 41 8.52 -1.34 -1.32
N LYS A 42 9.26 -1.79 -2.33
CA LYS A 42 10.67 -2.18 -2.16
C LYS A 42 11.50 -0.90 -2.07
N ILE A 43 12.13 -0.69 -0.92
CA ILE A 43 13.06 0.40 -0.69
C ILE A 43 14.42 -0.19 -0.31
N ASN A 44 15.50 0.48 -0.71
CA ASN A 44 16.85 0.15 -0.23
C ASN A 44 17.14 1.06 0.98
N ILE A 45 17.28 0.46 2.16
CA ILE A 45 17.60 1.16 3.40
C ILE A 45 18.81 0.49 4.04
N THR A 46 19.72 1.31 4.57
CA THR A 46 20.84 0.82 5.38
C THR A 46 20.36 0.67 6.82
N LEU A 47 20.62 -0.49 7.41
CA LEU A 47 20.33 -0.79 8.82
C LEU A 47 21.62 -1.29 9.47
N ASP A 48 21.78 -0.96 10.74
CA ASP A 48 22.93 -1.42 11.50
C ASP A 48 22.92 -2.96 11.62
N PRO A 49 24.11 -3.60 11.59
CA PRO A 49 24.22 -5.06 11.55
C PRO A 49 23.67 -5.71 12.82
N ASP A 50 23.75 -5.05 13.97
CA ASP A 50 23.22 -5.49 15.25
C ASP A 50 21.68 -5.50 15.27
N VAL A 51 21.03 -4.47 14.72
CA VAL A 51 19.57 -4.40 14.56
C VAL A 51 19.08 -5.56 13.69
N VAL A 52 19.74 -5.80 12.56
CA VAL A 52 19.40 -6.93 11.68
C VAL A 52 19.61 -8.26 12.39
N ALA A 53 20.70 -8.42 13.15
CA ALA A 53 20.98 -9.62 13.92
C ALA A 53 19.92 -9.88 15.00
N TRP A 54 19.49 -8.84 15.71
CA TRP A 54 18.45 -8.92 16.73
C TRP A 54 17.12 -9.40 16.14
N PHE A 55 16.66 -8.77 15.06
CA PHE A 55 15.42 -9.18 14.39
C PHE A 55 15.52 -10.57 13.75
N LYS A 56 16.71 -10.99 13.30
CA LYS A 56 16.94 -12.35 12.79
C LYS A 56 16.84 -13.41 13.89
N GLN A 57 17.33 -13.13 15.10
CA GLN A 57 17.18 -14.05 16.23
C GLN A 57 15.72 -14.17 16.68
N GLN A 58 14.98 -13.06 16.65
CA GLN A 58 13.55 -13.03 16.99
C GLN A 58 12.67 -13.68 15.91
N ALA A 59 13.16 -13.71 14.66
CA ALA A 59 12.48 -14.28 13.51
C ALA A 59 12.58 -15.80 13.52
N GLY A 60 11.66 -16.45 14.25
CA GLY A 60 11.38 -17.88 14.07
C GLY A 60 10.73 -18.15 12.70
N ALA A 61 9.49 -18.65 12.69
CA ALA A 61 8.74 -18.87 11.45
C ALA A 61 8.32 -17.57 10.73
N ARG A 62 8.35 -16.43 11.44
CA ARG A 62 7.94 -15.11 10.95
C ARG A 62 9.18 -14.40 10.42
N GLY A 63 9.23 -14.05 9.13
CA GLY A 63 10.40 -13.40 8.53
C GLY A 63 10.79 -12.09 9.24
N TYR A 64 12.08 -11.85 9.45
CA TYR A 64 12.62 -10.69 10.18
C TYR A 64 12.13 -9.34 9.63
N GLN A 65 11.91 -9.24 8.31
CA GLN A 65 11.37 -8.02 7.71
C GLN A 65 9.94 -7.70 8.16
N THR A 66 9.14 -8.72 8.52
CA THR A 66 7.81 -8.52 9.10
C THR A 66 7.91 -7.90 10.48
N LEU A 67 8.89 -8.30 11.29
CA LEU A 67 9.13 -7.75 12.62
C LEU A 67 9.63 -6.31 12.55
N ILE A 68 10.57 -6.02 11.64
CA ILE A 68 11.03 -4.66 11.38
C ILE A 68 9.86 -3.75 11.00
N ASN A 69 9.01 -4.20 10.07
CA ASN A 69 7.84 -3.43 9.67
C ASN A 69 6.83 -3.23 10.81
N ALA A 70 6.67 -4.20 11.71
CA ALA A 70 5.81 -4.06 12.89
C ALA A 70 6.36 -3.01 13.86
N ALA A 71 7.67 -3.04 14.13
CA ALA A 71 8.34 -2.06 14.99
C ALA A 71 8.24 -0.63 14.43
N LEU A 72 8.43 -0.46 13.11
CA LEU A 72 8.25 0.84 12.45
C LEU A 72 6.81 1.37 12.60
N ARG A 73 5.79 0.50 12.50
CA ARG A 73 4.39 0.89 12.70
C ARG A 73 4.11 1.31 14.15
N GLU A 74 4.67 0.58 15.11
CA GLU A 74 4.54 0.93 16.54
C GLU A 74 5.20 2.29 16.83
N ALA A 75 6.38 2.54 16.27
CA ALA A 75 7.07 3.83 16.39
C ALA A 75 6.25 4.98 15.80
N MET A 76 5.61 4.78 14.63
CA MET A 76 4.69 5.76 14.05
C MET A 76 3.54 6.08 15.01
N GLN A 77 2.89 5.06 15.58
CA GLN A 77 1.76 5.25 16.51
C GLN A 77 2.19 6.01 17.78
N LYS A 78 3.34 5.65 18.36
CA LYS A 78 3.89 6.33 19.54
C LYS A 78 4.14 7.82 19.28
N LYS A 79 4.74 8.15 18.13
CA LYS A 79 4.98 9.54 17.74
C LYS A 79 3.68 10.34 17.62
N THR A 80 2.65 9.76 16.99
CA THR A 80 1.34 10.40 16.87
C THR A 80 0.72 10.67 18.25
N ILE A 81 0.80 9.72 19.18
CA ILE A 81 0.25 9.89 20.53
C ILE A 81 1.01 10.98 21.30
N GLU A 82 2.33 11.01 21.22
CA GLU A 82 3.15 12.04 21.87
C GLU A 82 2.82 13.45 21.36
N GLU A 83 2.64 13.60 20.04
CA GLU A 83 2.25 14.86 19.41
C GLU A 83 0.85 15.31 19.87
N ILE A 84 -0.11 14.38 19.93
CA ILE A 84 -1.46 14.65 20.45
C ILE A 84 -1.40 15.07 21.92
N LEU A 85 -0.67 14.34 22.76
CA LEU A 85 -0.54 14.65 24.19
C LEU A 85 0.09 16.04 24.42
N ARG A 86 1.16 16.38 23.70
CA ARG A 86 1.77 17.72 23.77
C ARG A 86 0.80 18.82 23.36
N ARG A 87 -0.01 18.57 22.33
CA ARG A 87 -1.04 19.51 21.90
C ARG A 87 -2.08 19.73 22.98
N VAL A 88 -2.65 18.64 23.52
CA VAL A 88 -3.67 18.70 24.58
C VAL A 88 -3.15 19.41 25.82
N ILE A 89 -1.96 19.05 26.31
CA ILE A 89 -1.35 19.72 27.48
C ILE A 89 -1.16 21.23 27.24
N ARG A 90 -0.78 21.62 26.02
CA ARG A 90 -0.65 23.04 25.67
C ARG A 90 -2.01 23.73 25.70
N GLU A 91 -3.03 23.15 25.09
CA GLU A 91 -4.38 23.70 25.07
C GLU A 91 -4.92 23.90 26.51
N GLU A 92 -4.76 22.90 27.39
CA GLU A 92 -5.20 23.00 28.79
C GLU A 92 -4.41 24.05 29.59
N LEU A 93 -3.09 24.19 29.35
CA LEU A 93 -2.27 25.22 30.02
C LEU A 93 -2.53 26.65 29.50
N HIS A 94 -3.07 26.82 28.30
CA HIS A 94 -3.40 28.14 27.73
C HIS A 94 -4.87 28.52 27.95
N SER A 95 -5.71 27.57 28.33
CA SER A 95 -7.13 27.79 28.62
C SER A 95 -7.42 28.05 30.11
N ALA A 96 -6.39 28.06 30.95
CA ALA A 96 -6.41 28.43 32.37
C ALA A 96 -5.76 29.81 32.59
#